data_AF-A0A183JPB5-F1
#
_entry.id   AF-A0A183JPB5-F1
#
_cell.length_a   1.000
_cell.length_b   1.000
_cell.length_c   1.000
_cell.angle_alpha   90.00
_cell.angle_beta   90.00
_cell.angle_gamma   90.00
#
_symmetry.space_group_name_H-M   'P 1'
#
loop_
_entity.id
_entity.type
_entity.pdbx_description
1 polymer ?
#
loop_
_entity_poly.entity_id
_entity_poly.type
_entity_poly.pdbx_seq_one_letter_code
_entity_poly.pdbx_strand_id
1 'polypeptide(L)'
;MGPYIHEILCNQLGLNSELAIKSQPLEDFGGGHPDPNLTYAADLVQMIVADSSIAMAAAFDGDGDRNMLIGRHGFFVSPCDSLAVIADNTDCIKYFQENGVHGFARSMPTSRALNLVCKSRSMQCYEVPTGWKFFGNLMDAKLCSLCGEESFGTGSDHIREKDGLWALLAWLSILAKRSQIGLPVDVESIVMEHWKKYGRYFFTR
;
A
#
# COMPACT_ATOMS: atom_id res chain seq x y z
N MET A 1 11.28 4.52 10.27
CA MET A 1 10.43 5.29 9.34
C MET A 1 10.40 6.80 9.56
N GLY A 2 10.29 7.32 10.80
CA GLY A 2 10.14 8.76 11.10
C GLY A 2 10.98 9.77 10.29
N PRO A 3 12.33 9.65 10.24
CA PRO A 3 13.18 10.56 9.45
C PRO A 3 12.87 10.55 7.95
N TYR A 4 12.46 9.41 7.39
CA TYR A 4 12.07 9.31 5.98
C TYR A 4 10.80 10.10 5.69
N ILE A 5 9.81 10.09 6.61
CA ILE A 5 8.59 10.89 6.50
C ILE A 5 8.92 12.39 6.50
N HIS A 6 9.76 12.84 7.43
CA HIS A 6 10.16 14.25 7.49
C HIS A 6 10.90 14.68 6.24
N GLU A 7 11.86 13.89 5.78
CA GLU A 7 12.64 14.25 4.59
C GLU A 7 11.80 14.19 3.31
N ILE A 8 11.12 13.08 3.05
CA ILE A 8 10.45 12.87 1.78
C ILE A 8 9.09 13.58 1.76
N LEU A 9 8.22 13.31 2.74
CA LEU A 9 6.87 13.86 2.71
C LEU A 9 6.85 15.34 3.10
N CYS A 10 7.57 15.74 4.14
CA CYS A 10 7.51 17.12 4.64
C CYS A 10 8.44 18.06 3.84
N ASN A 11 9.75 17.76 3.79
CA ASN A 11 10.71 18.66 3.15
C ASN A 11 10.58 18.67 1.62
N GLN A 12 10.50 17.49 0.98
CA GLN A 12 10.49 17.42 -0.49
C GLN A 12 9.09 17.56 -1.09
N LEU A 13 8.06 16.99 -0.47
CA LEU A 13 6.68 17.00 -1.00
C LEU A 13 5.75 18.02 -0.32
N GLY A 14 6.23 18.76 0.68
CA GLY A 14 5.50 19.87 1.29
C GLY A 14 4.35 19.48 2.21
N LEU A 15 4.34 18.24 2.74
CA LEU A 15 3.40 17.84 3.79
C LEU A 15 3.64 18.69 5.05
N ASN A 16 2.57 19.19 5.68
CA ASN A 16 2.69 19.81 7.01
C ASN A 16 3.27 18.78 8.00
N SER A 17 4.41 19.10 8.61
CA SER A 17 5.10 18.22 9.56
C SER A 17 4.28 17.90 10.81
N GLU A 18 3.26 18.70 11.14
CA GLU A 18 2.30 18.38 12.21
C GLU A 18 1.47 17.13 11.92
N LEU A 19 1.33 16.75 10.64
CA LEU A 19 0.65 15.51 10.23
C LEU A 19 1.55 14.28 10.38
N ALA A 20 2.86 14.46 10.57
CA ALA A 20 3.81 13.37 10.82
C ALA A 20 3.80 12.96 12.30
N ILE A 21 2.78 12.21 12.72
CA ILE A 21 2.64 11.73 14.10
C ILE A 21 3.60 10.58 14.42
N LYS A 22 3.98 10.44 15.71
CA LYS A 22 4.90 9.39 16.20
C LYS A 22 6.16 9.24 15.33
N SER A 23 6.67 10.36 14.81
CA SER A 23 7.73 10.40 13.78
C SER A 23 9.15 10.58 14.34
N GLN A 24 9.32 10.67 15.67
CA GLN A 24 10.63 10.57 16.30
C GLN A 24 10.93 9.10 16.66
N PRO A 25 12.03 8.51 16.19
CA PRO A 25 12.43 7.17 16.60
C PRO A 25 12.75 7.11 18.10
N LEU A 26 12.23 6.10 18.79
CA LEU A 26 12.47 5.82 20.19
C LEU A 26 12.91 4.35 20.34
N GLU A 27 13.83 4.06 21.26
CA GLU A 27 14.34 2.70 21.48
C GLU A 27 13.26 1.69 21.85
N ASP A 28 12.22 2.15 22.57
CA ASP A 28 11.08 1.36 23.03
C ASP A 28 9.80 1.61 22.21
N PHE A 29 9.89 2.35 21.10
CA PHE A 29 8.75 2.78 20.27
C PHE A 29 7.63 3.48 21.07
N GLY A 30 7.98 4.15 22.19
CA GLY A 30 6.99 4.76 23.09
C GLY A 30 6.19 3.74 23.90
N GLY A 31 6.76 2.55 24.14
CA GLY A 31 6.14 1.44 24.88
C GLY A 31 5.09 0.66 24.10
N GLY A 32 4.89 0.95 22.81
CA GLY A 32 3.92 0.29 21.93
C GLY A 32 4.55 -0.78 21.04
N HIS A 33 3.70 -1.57 20.39
CA HIS A 33 4.13 -2.48 19.32
C HIS A 33 4.09 -1.72 17.98
N PRO A 34 5.23 -1.54 17.29
CA PRO A 34 5.26 -0.89 15.98
C PRO A 34 4.77 -1.86 14.90
N ASP A 35 3.47 -2.16 14.90
CA ASP A 35 2.82 -3.11 13.99
C ASP A 35 1.56 -2.46 13.37
N PRO A 36 1.54 -2.18 12.06
CA PRO A 36 0.50 -1.39 11.43
C PRO A 36 -0.75 -2.24 11.17
N ASN A 37 -1.60 -2.38 12.18
CA ASN A 37 -2.91 -3.00 12.06
C ASN A 37 -3.96 -2.28 12.91
N LEU A 38 -5.24 -2.60 12.72
CA LEU A 38 -6.35 -1.91 13.40
C LEU A 38 -6.30 -2.01 14.93
N THR A 39 -5.59 -2.99 15.49
CA THR A 39 -5.43 -3.16 16.93
C THR A 39 -4.34 -2.25 17.49
N TYR A 40 -3.12 -2.30 16.94
CA TYR A 40 -1.99 -1.54 17.49
C TYR A 40 -1.92 -0.09 16.98
N ALA A 41 -2.48 0.19 15.82
CA ALA A 41 -2.62 1.55 15.28
C ALA A 41 -4.00 2.17 15.58
N ALA A 42 -4.69 1.72 16.64
CA ALA A 42 -6.03 2.18 17.01
C ALA A 42 -6.11 3.71 17.20
N ASP A 43 -5.07 4.34 17.75
CA ASP A 43 -5.00 5.81 17.90
C ASP A 43 -5.15 6.52 16.56
N LEU A 44 -4.45 6.04 15.52
CA LEU A 44 -4.54 6.59 14.17
C LEU A 44 -5.95 6.42 13.63
N VAL A 45 -6.54 5.22 13.79
CA VAL A 45 -7.91 4.95 13.34
C VAL A 45 -8.90 5.92 13.99
N GLN A 46 -8.80 6.14 15.29
CA GLN A 46 -9.68 7.06 16.02
C GLN A 46 -9.52 8.51 15.54
N MET A 47 -8.28 8.96 15.30
CA MET A 47 -8.03 10.30 14.75
C MET A 47 -8.71 10.50 13.39
N ILE A 48 -8.62 9.51 12.49
CA ILE A 48 -9.21 9.59 11.14
C ILE A 48 -10.73 9.47 11.18
N VAL A 49 -11.29 8.71 12.11
CA VAL A 49 -12.74 8.67 12.34
C VAL A 49 -13.25 10.01 12.87
N ALA A 50 -12.48 10.68 13.73
CA ALA A 50 -12.86 11.95 14.34
C ALA A 50 -12.70 13.17 13.40
N ASP A 51 -11.77 13.11 12.45
CA ASP A 51 -11.50 14.20 11.52
C ASP A 51 -11.80 13.82 10.07
N SER A 52 -12.98 14.22 9.60
CA SER A 52 -13.44 13.98 8.24
C SER A 52 -12.66 14.77 7.18
N SER A 53 -11.80 15.72 7.56
CA SER A 53 -10.97 16.47 6.62
C SER A 53 -9.81 15.62 6.07
N ILE A 54 -9.33 14.63 6.83
CA ILE A 54 -8.21 13.78 6.44
C ILE A 54 -8.67 12.73 5.41
N ALA A 55 -8.17 12.84 4.19
CA ALA A 55 -8.57 11.96 3.08
C ALA A 55 -8.01 10.54 3.20
N MET A 56 -6.80 10.42 3.72
CA MET A 56 -6.04 9.18 3.82
C MET A 56 -4.98 9.32 4.92
N ALA A 57 -4.71 8.23 5.62
CA ALA A 57 -3.54 8.10 6.48
C ALA A 57 -2.89 6.73 6.33
N ALA A 58 -1.64 6.65 6.78
CA ALA A 58 -0.85 5.44 6.79
C ALA A 58 -0.17 5.21 8.14
N ALA A 59 0.01 3.95 8.50
CA ALA A 59 0.89 3.52 9.59
C ALA A 59 1.96 2.59 9.04
N PHE A 60 3.13 2.59 9.67
CA PHE A 60 4.29 1.76 9.30
C PHE A 60 4.78 0.97 10.51
N ASP A 61 5.48 -0.13 10.27
CA ASP A 61 6.15 -0.87 11.34
C ASP A 61 7.54 -0.31 11.68
N GLY A 62 8.25 -1.01 12.56
CA GLY A 62 9.48 -0.53 13.20
C GLY A 62 10.62 -0.26 12.21
N ASP A 63 10.88 -1.18 11.29
CA ASP A 63 11.86 -1.05 10.21
C ASP A 63 11.24 -0.41 8.94
N GLY A 64 9.92 -0.46 8.80
CA GLY A 64 9.16 0.31 7.83
C GLY A 64 8.91 -0.40 6.51
N ASP A 65 9.03 -1.73 6.50
CA ASP A 65 8.77 -2.57 5.34
C ASP A 65 7.26 -2.88 5.18
N ARG A 66 6.45 -2.67 6.23
CA ARG A 66 4.98 -2.84 6.21
C ARG A 66 4.23 -1.52 6.26
N ASN A 67 3.01 -1.54 5.72
CA ASN A 67 2.10 -0.39 5.70
C ASN A 67 0.64 -0.80 5.92
N MET A 68 -0.07 0.00 6.71
CA MET A 68 -1.54 0.01 6.74
C MET A 68 -2.03 1.30 6.13
N LEU A 69 -3.13 1.22 5.37
CA LEU A 69 -3.80 2.38 4.79
C LEU A 69 -5.24 2.48 5.29
N ILE A 70 -5.64 3.70 5.62
CA ILE A 70 -7.00 4.02 6.05
C ILE A 70 -7.48 5.29 5.35
N GLY A 71 -8.69 5.25 4.81
CA GLY A 71 -9.38 6.38 4.20
C GLY A 71 -10.24 7.15 5.20
N ARG A 72 -10.99 8.14 4.69
CA ARG A 72 -11.97 8.92 5.47
C ARG A 72 -12.90 8.01 6.29
N HIS A 73 -13.37 8.53 7.42
CA HIS A 73 -14.31 7.83 8.31
C HIS A 73 -13.82 6.46 8.81
N GLY A 74 -12.51 6.21 8.76
CA GLY A 74 -11.92 4.94 9.16
C GLY A 74 -12.08 3.82 8.12
N PHE A 75 -12.26 4.16 6.84
CA PHE A 75 -12.36 3.16 5.77
C PHE A 75 -11.06 2.36 5.65
N PHE A 76 -11.07 1.14 6.18
CA PHE A 76 -9.90 0.26 6.15
C PHE A 76 -9.69 -0.37 4.77
N VAL A 77 -8.50 -0.16 4.20
CA VAL A 77 -8.08 -0.86 2.98
C VAL A 77 -7.37 -2.14 3.39
N SER A 78 -7.97 -3.30 3.10
CA SER A 78 -7.31 -4.57 3.38
C SER A 78 -5.98 -4.66 2.60
N PRO A 79 -4.90 -5.25 3.13
CA PRO A 79 -3.64 -5.37 2.40
C PRO A 79 -3.79 -6.11 1.07
N CYS A 80 -4.72 -7.07 1.01
CA CYS A 80 -5.06 -7.79 -0.21
C CYS A 80 -5.67 -6.87 -1.28
N ASP A 81 -6.64 -6.04 -0.89
CA ASP A 81 -7.26 -5.07 -1.80
C ASP A 81 -6.25 -3.98 -2.18
N SER A 82 -5.40 -3.54 -1.25
CA SER A 82 -4.34 -2.56 -1.51
C SER A 82 -3.41 -3.01 -2.64
N LEU A 83 -2.92 -4.25 -2.57
CA LEU A 83 -2.10 -4.85 -3.62
C LEU A 83 -2.85 -4.91 -4.97
N ALA A 84 -4.11 -5.33 -4.97
CA ALA A 84 -4.91 -5.44 -6.19
C ALA A 84 -5.22 -4.06 -6.82
N VAL A 85 -5.49 -3.04 -6.00
CA VAL A 85 -5.73 -1.67 -6.47
C VAL A 85 -4.47 -1.08 -7.08
N ILE A 86 -3.30 -1.22 -6.43
CA ILE A 86 -2.03 -0.77 -7.02
C ILE A 86 -1.77 -1.50 -8.34
N ALA A 87 -2.03 -2.81 -8.41
CA ALA A 87 -1.87 -3.59 -9.63
C ALA A 87 -2.83 -3.14 -10.75
N ASP A 88 -4.03 -2.65 -10.45
CA ASP A 88 -4.96 -2.15 -11.47
C ASP A 88 -4.59 -0.74 -11.97
N ASN A 89 -3.77 -0.01 -11.21
CA ASN A 89 -3.44 1.40 -11.47
C ASN A 89 -1.93 1.62 -11.63
N THR A 90 -1.18 0.62 -12.11
CA THR A 90 0.27 0.74 -12.31
C THR A 90 0.63 1.86 -13.29
N ASP A 91 -0.27 2.18 -14.22
CA ASP A 91 -0.15 3.29 -15.16
C ASP A 91 -0.19 4.67 -14.49
N CYS A 92 -0.57 4.77 -13.21
CA CYS A 92 -0.46 6.00 -12.42
C CYS A 92 0.96 6.24 -11.88
N ILE A 93 1.84 5.23 -11.94
CA ILE A 93 3.15 5.23 -11.28
C ILE A 93 4.24 5.30 -12.35
N LYS A 94 5.02 6.38 -12.33
CA LYS A 94 6.04 6.67 -13.36
C LYS A 94 7.02 5.53 -13.59
N TYR A 95 7.47 4.85 -12.53
CA TYR A 95 8.38 3.70 -12.64
C TYR A 95 7.83 2.59 -13.56
N PHE A 96 6.55 2.22 -13.44
CA PHE A 96 5.95 1.19 -14.29
C PHE A 96 5.65 1.69 -15.71
N GLN A 97 5.47 3.00 -15.92
CA GLN A 97 5.36 3.56 -17.27
C GLN A 97 6.69 3.46 -18.02
N GLU A 98 7.81 3.71 -17.33
CA GLU A 98 9.14 3.72 -17.94
C GLU A 98 9.73 2.32 -18.10
N ASN A 99 9.48 1.40 -17.16
CA ASN A 99 10.08 0.07 -17.14
C ASN A 99 9.12 -1.04 -17.59
N GLY A 100 7.82 -0.74 -17.71
CA GLY A 100 6.78 -1.74 -17.94
C GLY A 100 6.44 -2.54 -16.68
N VAL A 101 5.58 -3.55 -16.84
CA VAL A 101 5.23 -4.50 -15.78
C VAL A 101 5.46 -5.91 -16.32
N HIS A 102 6.33 -6.68 -15.67
CA HIS A 102 6.68 -8.03 -16.13
C HIS A 102 5.74 -9.11 -15.61
N GLY A 103 5.14 -8.90 -14.44
CA GLY A 103 4.21 -9.83 -13.82
C GLY A 103 3.88 -9.41 -12.39
N PHE A 104 2.95 -10.14 -11.78
CA PHE A 104 2.51 -9.90 -10.42
C PHE A 104 2.68 -11.14 -9.56
N ALA A 105 2.86 -10.97 -8.26
CA ALA A 105 2.91 -12.09 -7.34
C ALA A 105 2.23 -11.80 -6.00
N ARG A 106 1.69 -12.84 -5.37
CA ARG A 106 1.22 -12.78 -3.98
C ARG A 106 1.62 -14.02 -3.21
N SER A 107 1.67 -13.90 -1.89
CA SER A 107 1.76 -15.10 -1.05
C SER A 107 0.46 -15.91 -1.15
N MET A 108 0.57 -17.22 -0.96
CA MET A 108 -0.57 -18.15 -0.97
C MET A 108 -1.71 -17.73 -0.03
N PRO A 109 -1.49 -17.32 1.24
CA PRO A 109 -2.58 -16.88 2.10
C PRO A 109 -3.19 -15.53 1.71
N THR A 110 -2.51 -14.71 0.91
CA THR A 110 -3.07 -13.46 0.40
C THR A 110 -4.31 -13.74 -0.46
N SER A 111 -5.37 -12.96 -0.28
CA SER A 111 -6.61 -13.12 -1.04
C SER A 111 -6.37 -13.09 -2.56
N ARG A 112 -7.31 -13.68 -3.31
CA ARG A 112 -7.24 -13.79 -4.77
C ARG A 112 -7.70 -12.53 -5.50
N ALA A 113 -7.85 -11.39 -4.83
CA ALA A 113 -8.19 -10.11 -5.47
C ALA A 113 -7.21 -9.76 -6.60
N LEU A 114 -5.91 -9.90 -6.36
CA LEU A 114 -4.86 -9.68 -7.37
C LEU A 114 -5.02 -10.57 -8.62
N ASN A 115 -5.47 -11.82 -8.45
CA ASN A 115 -5.65 -12.74 -9.59
C ASN A 115 -6.69 -12.23 -10.59
N LEU A 116 -7.71 -11.49 -10.13
CA LEU A 116 -8.73 -10.91 -11.02
C LEU A 116 -8.15 -9.81 -11.91
N VAL A 117 -7.30 -8.96 -11.33
CA VAL A 117 -6.58 -7.91 -12.05
C VAL A 117 -5.60 -8.52 -13.06
N CYS A 118 -4.86 -9.54 -12.65
CA CYS A 118 -3.94 -10.24 -13.55
C CYS A 118 -4.69 -10.86 -14.74
N LYS A 119 -5.85 -11.49 -14.47
CA LYS A 119 -6.71 -12.07 -15.51
C LYS A 119 -7.23 -11.01 -16.47
N SER A 120 -7.68 -9.85 -15.99
CA SER A 120 -8.20 -8.77 -16.85
C SER A 120 -7.10 -8.15 -17.72
N ARG A 121 -5.87 -8.08 -17.20
CA ARG A 121 -4.70 -7.55 -17.91
C ARG A 121 -3.98 -8.59 -18.77
N SER A 122 -4.45 -9.84 -18.78
CA SER A 122 -3.76 -10.97 -19.45
C SER A 122 -2.29 -11.11 -19.00
N MET A 123 -2.03 -10.91 -17.72
CA MET A 123 -0.70 -10.99 -17.11
C MET A 123 -0.58 -12.19 -16.17
N GLN A 124 0.64 -12.71 -16.04
CA GLN A 124 0.94 -13.81 -15.14
C GLN A 124 0.80 -13.36 -13.68
N CYS A 125 0.13 -14.20 -12.87
CA CYS A 125 0.03 -14.04 -11.42
C CYS A 125 0.73 -15.23 -10.75
N TYR A 126 1.83 -14.98 -10.06
CA TYR A 126 2.53 -16.00 -9.30
C TYR A 126 1.96 -16.10 -7.89
N GLU A 127 1.70 -17.33 -7.45
CA GLU A 127 1.40 -17.64 -6.06
C GLU A 127 2.65 -18.31 -5.47
N VAL A 128 3.15 -17.76 -4.37
CA VAL A 128 4.36 -18.25 -3.68
C VAL A 128 4.05 -18.56 -2.21
N PRO A 129 4.86 -19.39 -1.52
CA PRO A 129 4.75 -19.52 -0.07
C PRO A 129 4.99 -18.17 0.63
N THR A 130 4.49 -18.01 1.85
CA THR A 130 4.75 -16.82 2.68
C THR A 130 6.24 -16.60 2.90
N GLY A 131 6.67 -15.35 2.80
CA GLY A 131 8.05 -14.91 2.99
C GLY A 131 8.63 -14.26 1.74
N TRP A 132 9.14 -13.03 1.91
CA TRP A 132 9.55 -12.18 0.79
C TRP A 132 10.64 -12.76 -0.13
N LYS A 133 11.48 -13.66 0.40
CA LYS A 133 12.54 -14.37 -0.34
C LYS A 133 12.08 -15.04 -1.64
N PHE A 134 10.83 -15.49 -1.71
CA PHE A 134 10.31 -16.12 -2.93
C PHE A 134 10.01 -15.11 -4.03
N PHE A 135 9.62 -13.87 -3.68
CA PHE A 135 9.46 -12.80 -4.66
C PHE A 135 10.79 -12.35 -5.22
N GLY A 136 11.86 -12.31 -4.40
CA GLY A 136 13.20 -11.95 -4.85
C GLY A 136 13.66 -12.75 -6.08
N ASN A 137 13.47 -14.08 -6.06
CA ASN A 137 13.79 -14.94 -7.20
C ASN A 137 12.99 -14.58 -8.47
N LEU A 138 11.71 -14.21 -8.31
CA LEU A 138 10.86 -13.82 -9.44
C LEU A 138 11.28 -12.45 -10.00
N MET A 139 11.65 -11.51 -9.13
CA MET A 139 12.16 -10.19 -9.54
C MET A 139 13.49 -10.32 -10.29
N ASP A 140 14.42 -11.13 -9.78
CA ASP A 140 15.72 -11.37 -10.43
C ASP A 140 15.59 -12.03 -11.80
N ALA A 141 14.60 -12.91 -11.95
CA ALA A 141 14.25 -13.53 -13.23
C ALA A 141 13.43 -12.62 -14.16
N LYS A 142 13.13 -11.37 -13.78
CA LYS A 142 12.25 -10.43 -14.49
C LYS A 142 10.87 -11.01 -14.79
N LEU A 143 10.32 -11.76 -13.83
CA LEU A 143 8.98 -12.36 -13.90
C LEU A 143 7.96 -11.63 -13.02
N CYS A 144 8.40 -10.77 -12.11
CA CYS A 144 7.54 -10.05 -11.18
C CYS A 144 8.02 -8.60 -11.02
N SER A 145 7.11 -7.64 -11.18
CA SER A 145 7.36 -6.22 -10.95
C SER A 145 6.56 -5.65 -9.79
N LEU A 146 5.47 -6.29 -9.36
CA LEU A 146 4.70 -5.88 -8.18
C LEU A 146 4.22 -7.11 -7.41
N CYS A 147 4.44 -7.10 -6.11
CA CYS A 147 4.02 -8.19 -5.24
C CYS A 147 3.64 -7.74 -3.84
N GLY A 148 2.94 -8.61 -3.11
CA GLY A 148 2.53 -8.32 -1.75
C GLY A 148 2.00 -9.52 -0.97
N GLU A 149 1.89 -9.30 0.33
CA GLU A 149 1.46 -10.25 1.35
C GLU A 149 0.30 -9.65 2.14
N GLU A 150 -0.65 -10.49 2.56
CA GLU A 150 -1.78 -10.05 3.39
C GLU A 150 -1.35 -9.49 4.76
N SER A 151 -0.13 -9.80 5.18
CA SER A 151 0.54 -9.26 6.36
C SER A 151 1.06 -7.82 6.18
N PHE A 152 0.27 -6.94 5.56
CA PHE A 152 0.59 -5.51 5.38
C PHE A 152 1.85 -5.22 4.55
N GLY A 153 2.27 -6.16 3.68
CA GLY A 153 3.48 -6.06 2.88
C GLY A 153 3.19 -5.80 1.41
N THR A 154 3.79 -4.75 0.84
CA THR A 154 3.70 -4.45 -0.60
C THR A 154 5.05 -3.94 -1.09
N GLY A 155 5.42 -4.27 -2.32
CA GLY A 155 6.67 -3.80 -2.92
C GLY A 155 6.78 -4.13 -4.41
N SER A 156 7.79 -3.55 -5.05
CA SER A 156 8.12 -3.78 -6.46
C SER A 156 9.58 -4.23 -6.62
N ASP A 157 9.98 -4.53 -7.85
CA ASP A 157 11.35 -4.91 -8.23
C ASP A 157 12.40 -3.78 -8.11
N HIS A 158 12.00 -2.59 -7.62
CA HIS A 158 12.92 -1.48 -7.32
C HIS A 158 13.94 -1.81 -6.22
N ILE A 159 13.57 -2.68 -5.27
CA ILE A 159 14.46 -3.28 -4.26
C ILE A 159 14.14 -4.77 -4.11
N ARG A 160 14.71 -5.43 -3.09
CA ARG A 160 14.45 -6.85 -2.76
C ARG A 160 13.83 -7.05 -1.38
N GLU A 161 13.14 -6.02 -0.90
CA GLU A 161 12.35 -6.02 0.32
C GLU A 161 10.96 -5.43 0.07
N LYS A 162 10.08 -5.59 1.05
CA LYS A 162 8.82 -4.83 1.12
C LYS A 162 9.18 -3.36 1.38
N ASP A 163 8.31 -2.43 1.01
CA ASP A 163 8.54 -1.02 1.28
C ASP A 163 7.21 -0.31 1.57
N GLY A 164 7.03 0.04 2.84
CA GLY A 164 5.82 0.70 3.29
C GLY A 164 5.66 2.11 2.71
N LEU A 165 6.73 2.89 2.69
CA LEU A 165 6.67 4.26 2.18
C LEU A 165 6.45 4.28 0.67
N TRP A 166 7.07 3.36 -0.06
CA TRP A 166 6.79 3.14 -1.47
C TRP A 166 5.32 2.84 -1.73
N ALA A 167 4.69 1.99 -0.91
CA ALA A 167 3.26 1.67 -1.06
C ALA A 167 2.37 2.91 -0.82
N LEU A 168 2.71 3.75 0.16
CA LEU A 168 2.04 5.04 0.37
C LEU A 168 2.19 5.95 -0.85
N LEU A 169 3.40 6.09 -1.40
CA LEU A 169 3.66 6.92 -2.57
C LEU A 169 2.96 6.39 -3.84
N ALA A 170 2.81 5.06 -3.97
CA ALA A 170 2.01 4.45 -5.03
C ALA A 170 0.54 4.86 -4.92
N TRP A 171 -0.04 4.81 -3.72
CA TRP A 171 -1.41 5.27 -3.48
C TRP A 171 -1.60 6.78 -3.71
N LEU A 172 -0.65 7.60 -3.25
CA LEU A 172 -0.66 9.05 -3.52
C LEU A 172 -0.60 9.34 -5.02
N SER A 173 0.14 8.54 -5.80
CA SER A 173 0.20 8.67 -7.26
C SER A 173 -1.15 8.36 -7.93
N ILE A 174 -1.86 7.34 -7.45
CA ILE A 174 -3.22 6.99 -7.93
C ILE A 174 -4.20 8.14 -7.62
N LEU A 175 -4.17 8.65 -6.38
CA LEU A 175 -4.99 9.79 -5.95
C LEU A 175 -4.68 11.06 -6.76
N ALA A 176 -3.40 11.35 -6.99
CA ALA A 176 -2.97 12.48 -7.81
C ALA A 176 -3.44 12.35 -9.27
N LYS A 177 -3.36 11.15 -9.86
CA LYS A 177 -3.86 10.91 -11.21
C LYS A 177 -5.37 11.17 -11.31
N ARG A 178 -6.15 10.73 -10.32
CA ARG A 178 -7.59 11.01 -10.23
C ARG A 178 -7.89 12.50 -10.15
N SER A 179 -7.16 13.22 -9.31
CA SER A 179 -7.28 14.67 -9.19
C SER A 179 -7.06 15.37 -10.53
N GLN A 180 -6.01 14.98 -11.28
CA GLN A 180 -5.69 15.56 -12.59
C GLN A 180 -6.80 15.36 -13.64
N ILE A 181 -7.57 14.28 -13.56
CA ILE A 181 -8.66 13.98 -14.48
C ILE A 181 -10.05 14.35 -13.92
N GLY A 182 -10.09 15.11 -12.82
CA GLY A 182 -11.33 15.63 -12.23
C GLY A 182 -12.20 14.56 -11.54
N LEU A 183 -11.63 13.41 -11.17
CA LEU A 183 -12.33 12.38 -10.40
C LEU A 183 -12.19 12.63 -8.88
N PRO A 184 -13.12 12.10 -8.06
CA PRO A 184 -13.01 12.18 -6.60
C PRO A 184 -11.67 11.63 -6.08
N VAL A 185 -11.00 12.42 -5.24
CA VAL A 185 -9.75 12.06 -4.55
C VAL A 185 -10.11 11.43 -3.21
N ASP A 186 -10.57 10.19 -3.28
CA ASP A 186 -11.11 9.45 -2.15
C ASP A 186 -10.73 7.97 -2.23
N VAL A 187 -10.21 7.43 -1.12
CA VAL A 187 -9.72 6.05 -1.04
C VAL A 187 -10.88 5.05 -1.15
N GLU A 188 -11.98 5.32 -0.46
CA GLU A 188 -13.17 4.44 -0.49
C GLU A 188 -13.73 4.33 -1.91
N SER A 189 -13.86 5.46 -2.61
CA SER A 189 -14.32 5.50 -4.00
C SER A 189 -13.47 4.64 -4.93
N ILE A 190 -12.14 4.68 -4.82
CA ILE A 190 -11.22 3.84 -5.62
C ILE A 190 -11.48 2.36 -5.35
N VAL A 191 -11.57 1.97 -4.08
CA VAL A 191 -11.77 0.57 -3.68
C VAL A 191 -13.14 0.07 -4.09
N MET A 192 -14.19 0.89 -3.95
CA MET A 192 -15.55 0.58 -4.38
C MET A 192 -15.66 0.43 -5.91
N GLU A 193 -14.99 1.29 -6.68
CA GLU A 193 -14.88 1.15 -8.13
C GLU A 193 -14.14 -0.14 -8.51
N HIS A 194 -13.05 -0.47 -7.82
CA HIS A 194 -12.32 -1.72 -8.01
C HIS A 194 -13.21 -2.94 -7.77
N TRP A 195 -13.96 -2.96 -6.66
CA TRP A 195 -14.91 -4.03 -6.37
C TRP A 195 -16.05 -4.11 -7.37
N LYS A 196 -16.53 -2.98 -7.89
CA LYS A 196 -17.55 -2.98 -8.95
C LYS A 196 -17.02 -3.59 -10.25
N LYS A 197 -15.74 -3.34 -10.58
CA LYS A 197 -15.07 -3.82 -11.80
C LYS A 197 -14.72 -5.31 -11.72
N TYR A 198 -14.25 -5.78 -10.57
CA TYR A 198 -13.66 -7.11 -10.43
C TYR A 198 -14.48 -8.07 -9.55
N GLY A 199 -15.39 -7.54 -8.72
CA GLY A 199 -15.94 -8.24 -7.58
C GLY A 199 -15.10 -8.03 -6.32
N ARG A 200 -15.66 -8.37 -5.15
CA ARG A 200 -15.01 -8.23 -3.85
C ARG A 200 -14.62 -9.58 -3.29
N TYR A 201 -13.34 -9.74 -2.93
CA TYR A 201 -12.87 -10.86 -2.11
C TYR A 201 -12.89 -10.44 -0.64
N PHE A 202 -13.93 -10.85 0.09
CA PHE A 202 -13.93 -10.70 1.55
C PHE A 202 -12.79 -11.53 2.15
N PHE A 203 -11.98 -10.90 3.00
CA PHE A 203 -10.80 -11.51 3.63
C PHE A 203 -10.69 -11.04 5.08
N THR A 204 -10.26 -11.93 5.97
CA THR A 204 -10.00 -11.67 7.38
C THR A 204 -8.93 -12.63 7.89
N ARG A 205 -8.10 -12.21 8.83
CA ARG A 205 -7.08 -13.02 9.51
C ARG A 205 -6.92 -12.57 10.94
#